data_AF-A0A931NH28-F1
#
_entry.id   AF-A0A931NH28-F1
#
_cell.length_a   1.000
_cell.length_b   1.000
_cell.length_c   1.000
_cell.angle_alpha   90.00
_cell.angle_beta   90.00
_cell.angle_gamma   90.00
#
_symmetry.space_group_name_H-M   'P 1'
#
loop_
_entity.id
_entity.type
_entity.pdbx_description
1 polymer ?
#
loop_
_entity_poly.entity_id
_entity_poly.type
_entity_poly.pdbx_seq_one_letter_code
_entity_poly.pdbx_strand_id
1 'polypeptide(L)'
;MADPILLARHGDTVCELLPQLANRHGLITGATGTGKTITLQKLAESFSQIGVPVFMADVKGDLTGISQAGAPSDKLLAVLKERGIEPPAPLRCPTTLWDVFGKAGHPVRATVSDMGPLLLARMLALNETQAGVLQMVFKIADDAGLLLLDLKDLRAMLQHVGDNATQFTTQYGNVSAASVGAIQRGLLQIEAQGGEDFFGEPMLNIADFMQTEGGQGVINILAADQLMAAPRLYATFLLWLLSELFETLPEVGDLDKPKLVFFFDEAHLLFKDAPEALVERIELVVRLVRSKGVGVYFVTQNPLDIPDTVLGQLGNRVQHALRAFTPRDQKAVRSAAETMRPKPGLDIEAAITELGVGEALVSLLDAKGRPSITERVFVLPPGSRIGPVTPAERQALMVSSLVAGVYDKAIDRESAYEKLTGRMQEASQPTAPAPAPSNGGGLASEARLPSTQPQSAPAEDEGGGLMGSLKDMLFGSTGPRGGKREGLAEAAAKSALRSIGSSVGREIARGVLGSLLGGGSKRRR
;
A
#
# COMPACT_ATOMS: atom_id res chain seq x y z
N MET A 1 -27.17 21.25 2.30
CA MET A 1 -26.16 21.36 3.37
C MET A 1 -26.48 20.36 4.46
N ALA A 2 -25.49 19.57 4.89
CA ALA A 2 -25.61 18.75 6.09
C ALA A 2 -25.43 19.62 7.34
N ASP A 3 -26.03 19.22 8.46
CA ASP A 3 -25.95 19.98 9.72
C ASP A 3 -24.51 20.03 10.27
N PRO A 4 -24.11 21.12 10.94
CA PRO A 4 -22.80 21.21 11.60
C PRO A 4 -22.59 20.10 12.64
N ILE A 5 -21.39 19.52 12.67
CA ILE A 5 -21.01 18.49 13.65
C ILE A 5 -20.58 19.17 14.95
N LEU A 6 -21.43 19.15 15.98
CA LEU A 6 -21.08 19.65 17.31
C LEU A 6 -20.02 18.76 17.96
N LEU A 7 -18.80 19.29 18.13
CA LEU A 7 -17.65 18.55 18.63
C LEU A 7 -17.38 18.83 20.11
N ALA A 8 -17.48 20.09 20.54
CA ALA A 8 -17.07 20.52 21.86
C ALA A 8 -17.88 21.73 22.35
N ARG A 9 -18.01 21.88 23.67
CA ARG A 9 -18.78 22.96 24.32
C ARG A 9 -18.14 23.39 25.65
N HIS A 10 -18.31 24.66 26.00
CA HIS A 10 -18.13 25.17 27.35
C HIS A 10 -19.03 26.39 27.59
N GLY A 11 -20.02 26.27 28.48
CA GLY A 11 -21.06 27.29 28.67
C GLY A 11 -21.85 27.53 27.37
N ASP A 12 -21.83 28.77 26.89
CA ASP A 12 -22.46 29.18 25.62
C ASP A 12 -21.50 29.04 24.41
N THR A 13 -20.20 28.80 24.63
CA THR A 13 -19.24 28.55 23.56
C THR A 13 -19.45 27.14 23.01
N VAL A 14 -19.79 27.05 21.72
CA VAL A 14 -19.88 25.80 20.96
C VAL A 14 -18.83 25.78 19.84
N CYS A 15 -18.25 24.61 19.59
CA CYS A 15 -17.31 24.38 18.51
C CYS A 15 -17.88 23.31 17.57
N GLU A 16 -18.21 23.74 16.35
CA GLU A 16 -18.84 22.92 15.33
C GLU A 16 -17.95 22.75 14.10
N LEU A 17 -17.87 21.53 13.57
CA LEU A 17 -17.17 21.22 12.34
C LEU A 17 -18.18 21.25 11.18
N LEU A 18 -17.96 22.13 10.20
CA LEU A 18 -18.81 22.25 9.02
C LEU A 18 -18.51 21.10 8.02
N PRO A 19 -19.45 20.18 7.72
CA PRO A 19 -19.17 19.03 6.86
C PRO A 19 -18.63 19.42 5.48
N GLN A 20 -19.17 20.47 4.86
CA GLN A 20 -18.73 21.01 3.57
C GLN A 20 -17.25 21.47 3.55
N LEU A 21 -16.60 21.63 4.72
CA LEU A 21 -15.20 22.01 4.87
C LEU A 21 -14.33 20.90 5.48
N ALA A 22 -14.88 19.71 5.73
CA ALA A 22 -14.14 18.57 6.29
C ALA A 22 -13.04 18.04 5.36
N ASN A 23 -13.18 18.22 4.04
CA ASN A 23 -12.13 17.92 3.07
C ASN A 23 -10.90 18.85 3.15
N ARG A 24 -10.93 19.90 3.99
CA ARG A 24 -9.78 20.76 4.30
C ARG A 24 -8.89 20.22 5.42
N HIS A 25 -9.03 18.92 5.71
CA HIS A 25 -8.18 18.14 6.59
C HIS A 25 -8.18 18.62 8.06
N GLY A 26 -7.45 17.91 8.94
CA GLY A 26 -7.27 18.34 10.31
C GLY A 26 -6.14 17.67 11.07
N LEU A 27 -5.83 18.24 12.23
CA LEU A 27 -4.87 17.72 13.20
C LEU A 27 -5.54 17.57 14.56
N ILE A 28 -5.40 16.38 15.16
CA ILE A 28 -5.78 16.08 16.55
C ILE A 28 -4.51 15.71 17.31
N THR A 29 -4.15 16.49 18.32
CA THR A 29 -2.84 16.42 18.99
C THR A 29 -2.97 16.48 20.51
N GLY A 30 -1.96 16.00 21.25
CA GLY A 30 -1.94 15.94 22.71
C GLY A 30 -1.34 14.63 23.25
N ALA A 31 -0.96 14.60 24.53
CA ALA A 31 -0.35 13.44 25.16
C ALA A 31 -1.28 12.21 25.25
N THR A 32 -0.76 11.06 25.67
CA THR A 32 -1.56 9.85 25.89
C THR A 32 -2.57 10.04 27.03
N GLY A 33 -3.81 9.60 26.82
CA GLY A 33 -4.90 9.66 27.81
C GLY A 33 -5.57 11.03 27.99
N THR A 34 -5.26 12.04 27.17
CA THR A 34 -5.79 13.42 27.35
C THR A 34 -7.13 13.65 26.66
N GLY A 35 -7.46 12.89 25.62
CA GLY A 35 -8.76 12.95 24.93
C GLY A 35 -8.74 12.68 23.43
N LYS A 36 -7.56 12.53 22.78
CA LYS A 36 -7.45 12.35 21.32
C LYS A 36 -8.40 11.30 20.72
N THR A 37 -8.41 10.08 21.28
CA THR A 37 -9.26 8.97 20.84
C THR A 37 -10.76 9.31 20.94
N ILE A 38 -11.15 10.08 21.97
CA ILE A 38 -12.53 10.54 22.16
C ILE A 38 -12.93 11.55 21.07
N THR A 39 -12.05 12.50 20.73
CA THR A 39 -12.26 13.43 19.61
C THR A 39 -12.36 12.70 18.27
N LEU A 40 -11.46 11.74 18.02
CA LEU A 40 -11.45 10.90 16.82
C LEU A 40 -12.79 10.15 16.70
N GLN A 41 -13.16 9.38 17.74
CA GLN A 41 -14.39 8.60 17.77
C GLN A 41 -15.65 9.49 17.66
N LYS A 42 -15.67 10.65 18.33
CA LYS A 42 -16.80 11.60 18.25
C LYS A 42 -16.98 12.16 16.84
N LEU A 43 -15.89 12.49 16.14
CA LEU A 43 -15.97 12.92 14.75
C LEU A 43 -16.38 11.77 13.82
N ALA A 44 -15.79 10.58 13.99
CA ALA A 44 -16.09 9.41 13.17
C ALA A 44 -17.57 9.01 13.25
N GLU A 45 -18.16 8.93 14.46
CA GLU A 45 -19.59 8.62 14.61
C GLU A 45 -20.48 9.71 13.99
N SER A 46 -20.08 10.98 14.11
CA SER A 46 -20.87 12.10 13.57
C SER A 46 -20.83 12.14 12.05
N PHE A 47 -19.68 11.83 11.43
CA PHE A 47 -19.57 11.62 9.99
C PHE A 47 -20.44 10.44 9.53
N SER A 48 -20.36 9.29 10.23
CA SER A 48 -21.22 8.14 9.93
C SER A 48 -22.71 8.51 9.98
N GLN A 49 -23.17 9.20 11.03
CA GLN A 49 -24.57 9.64 11.16
C GLN A 49 -25.07 10.49 9.99
N ILE A 50 -24.26 11.41 9.46
CA ILE A 50 -24.62 12.23 8.29
C ILE A 50 -24.42 11.50 6.95
N GLY A 51 -24.14 10.20 6.96
CA GLY A 51 -23.92 9.39 5.76
C GLY A 51 -22.58 9.67 5.07
N VAL A 52 -21.51 9.95 5.84
CA VAL A 52 -20.13 10.02 5.36
C VAL A 52 -19.40 8.77 5.84
N PRO A 53 -18.97 7.87 4.93
CA PRO A 53 -18.09 6.77 5.26
C PRO A 53 -16.76 7.26 5.85
N VAL A 54 -16.21 6.49 6.77
CA VAL A 54 -14.97 6.84 7.50
C VAL A 54 -13.99 5.69 7.36
N PHE A 55 -12.70 5.99 7.22
CA PHE A 55 -11.61 5.03 7.40
C PHE A 55 -10.78 5.43 8.61
N MET A 56 -10.44 4.46 9.46
CA MET A 56 -9.62 4.65 10.65
C MET A 56 -8.51 3.60 10.70
N ALA A 57 -7.25 4.03 10.81
CA ALA A 57 -6.16 3.14 11.18
C ALA A 57 -6.12 2.98 12.70
N ASP A 58 -6.57 1.84 13.22
CA ASP A 58 -6.60 1.52 14.64
C ASP A 58 -5.30 0.83 15.07
N VAL A 59 -4.36 1.67 15.51
CA VAL A 59 -3.02 1.28 15.95
C VAL A 59 -3.03 0.68 17.38
N LYS A 60 -4.03 1.04 18.19
CA LYS A 60 -4.13 0.64 19.61
C LYS A 60 -5.09 -0.53 19.83
N GLY A 61 -5.95 -0.84 18.86
CA GLY A 61 -7.04 -1.80 18.95
C GLY A 61 -8.26 -1.30 19.73
N ASP A 62 -8.34 0.00 20.04
CA ASP A 62 -9.33 0.58 20.97
C ASP A 62 -10.51 1.31 20.29
N LEU A 63 -10.53 1.40 18.96
CA LEU A 63 -11.58 2.10 18.20
C LEU A 63 -12.78 1.21 17.82
N THR A 64 -12.62 -0.12 17.85
CA THR A 64 -13.65 -1.06 17.36
C THR A 64 -14.99 -0.99 18.09
N GLY A 65 -15.04 -0.49 19.33
CA GLY A 65 -16.28 -0.27 20.09
C GLY A 65 -17.27 0.71 19.46
N ILE A 66 -16.86 1.52 18.48
CA ILE A 66 -17.76 2.39 17.69
C ILE A 66 -18.94 1.61 17.05
N SER A 67 -18.75 0.31 16.82
CA SER A 67 -19.75 -0.64 16.31
C SER A 67 -20.86 -1.01 17.32
N GLN A 68 -20.70 -0.64 18.59
CA GLN A 68 -21.55 -1.03 19.71
C GLN A 68 -22.15 0.19 20.41
N ALA A 69 -23.37 0.02 20.96
CA ALA A 69 -24.01 1.04 21.77
C ALA A 69 -23.14 1.40 23.00
N GLY A 70 -22.90 2.69 23.20
CA GLY A 70 -22.19 3.19 24.37
C GLY A 70 -23.05 3.14 25.64
N ALA A 71 -22.39 2.89 26.77
CA ALA A 71 -22.96 3.03 28.10
C ALA A 71 -21.99 3.89 28.93
N PRO A 72 -22.30 5.17 29.20
CA PRO A 72 -21.41 6.03 29.99
C PRO A 72 -21.34 5.52 31.43
N SER A 73 -20.12 5.43 31.99
CA SER A 73 -19.93 5.04 33.38
C SER A 73 -20.40 6.11 34.36
N ASP A 74 -20.71 5.75 35.60
CA ASP A 74 -21.12 6.70 36.65
C ASP A 74 -20.12 7.86 36.82
N LYS A 75 -18.81 7.56 36.68
CA LYS A 75 -17.75 8.56 36.70
C LYS A 75 -17.86 9.55 35.54
N LEU A 76 -18.15 9.07 34.32
CA LEU A 76 -18.36 9.95 33.17
C LEU A 76 -19.65 10.77 33.34
N LEU A 77 -20.74 10.16 33.80
CA LEU A 77 -22.01 10.85 34.06
C LEU A 77 -21.87 11.97 35.10
N ALA A 78 -21.10 11.75 36.17
CA ALA A 78 -20.76 12.78 37.15
C ALA A 78 -20.00 13.97 36.51
N VAL A 79 -18.96 13.68 35.73
CA VAL A 79 -18.15 14.70 35.04
C VAL A 79 -18.96 15.49 34.01
N LEU A 80 -19.88 14.85 33.28
CA LEU A 80 -20.77 15.54 32.35
C LEU A 80 -21.75 16.46 33.07
N LYS A 81 -22.33 15.99 34.19
CA LYS A 81 -23.21 16.79 35.05
C LYS A 81 -22.49 18.02 35.63
N GLU A 82 -21.27 17.88 36.12
CA GLU A 82 -20.44 18.98 36.61
C GLU A 82 -20.14 20.03 35.51
N ARG A 83 -19.98 19.58 34.26
CA ARG A 83 -19.70 20.43 33.09
C ARG A 83 -20.95 21.03 32.43
N GLY A 84 -22.16 20.69 32.90
CA GLY A 84 -23.42 21.11 32.28
C GLY A 84 -23.64 20.51 30.87
N ILE A 85 -23.09 19.31 30.63
CA ILE A 85 -23.18 18.59 29.36
C ILE A 85 -24.16 17.43 29.52
N GLU A 86 -25.08 17.27 28.57
CA GLU A 86 -26.02 16.14 28.56
C GLU A 86 -25.31 14.83 28.18
N PRO A 87 -25.68 13.68 28.79
CA PRO A 87 -25.18 12.38 28.36
C PRO A 87 -25.51 12.11 26.88
N PRO A 88 -24.57 11.58 26.09
CA PRO A 88 -24.84 11.28 24.69
C PRO A 88 -25.85 10.13 24.58
N ALA A 89 -26.74 10.22 23.59
CA ALA A 89 -27.67 9.13 23.29
C ALA A 89 -26.87 7.88 22.83
N PRO A 90 -27.18 6.67 23.34
CA PRO A 90 -26.52 5.44 22.91
C PRO A 90 -26.66 5.22 21.40
N LEU A 91 -25.52 5.04 20.73
CA LEU A 91 -25.40 4.92 19.29
C LEU A 91 -24.49 3.74 18.93
N ARG A 92 -24.78 3.05 17.82
CA ARG A 92 -23.82 2.18 17.13
C ARG A 92 -23.69 2.64 15.68
N CYS A 93 -22.48 2.54 15.12
CA CYS A 93 -22.24 2.81 13.71
C CYS A 93 -22.07 1.51 12.91
N PRO A 94 -22.53 1.42 11.66
CA PRO A 94 -22.18 0.29 10.79
C PRO A 94 -20.66 0.25 10.60
N THR A 95 -20.06 -0.93 10.76
CA THR A 95 -18.60 -1.06 10.89
C THR A 95 -18.07 -2.29 10.15
N THR A 96 -17.08 -2.10 9.28
CA THR A 96 -16.31 -3.17 8.63
C THR A 96 -14.88 -3.17 9.18
N LEU A 97 -14.34 -4.36 9.44
CA LEU A 97 -13.00 -4.56 9.97
C LEU A 97 -12.07 -5.03 8.86
N TRP A 98 -10.88 -4.45 8.80
CA TRP A 98 -9.85 -4.69 7.79
C TRP A 98 -8.52 -5.03 8.47
N ASP A 99 -7.67 -5.79 7.82
CA ASP A 99 -6.33 -6.16 8.30
C ASP A 99 -5.44 -6.45 7.07
N VAL A 100 -4.19 -6.00 7.05
CA VAL A 100 -3.28 -6.37 5.95
C VAL A 100 -2.94 -7.87 5.99
N PHE A 101 -2.87 -8.46 7.18
CA PHE A 101 -2.53 -9.87 7.39
C PHE A 101 -3.76 -10.80 7.50
N GLY A 102 -4.98 -10.26 7.39
CA GLY A 102 -6.23 -11.03 7.41
C GLY A 102 -6.55 -11.79 8.71
N LYS A 103 -5.98 -11.41 9.86
CA LYS A 103 -6.15 -12.09 11.16
C LYS A 103 -7.26 -11.46 12.02
N ALA A 104 -7.38 -10.14 12.00
CA ALA A 104 -8.28 -9.37 12.84
C ALA A 104 -9.39 -8.63 12.06
N GLY A 105 -9.36 -8.71 10.73
CA GLY A 105 -10.25 -8.06 9.78
C GLY A 105 -10.18 -8.73 8.40
N HIS A 106 -10.97 -8.28 7.43
CA HIS A 106 -10.88 -8.76 6.05
C HIS A 106 -9.50 -8.38 5.45
N PRO A 107 -8.82 -9.31 4.74
CA PRO A 107 -7.49 -9.07 4.20
C PRO A 107 -7.51 -7.96 3.14
N VAL A 108 -6.65 -6.96 3.30
CA VAL A 108 -6.48 -5.87 2.32
C VAL A 108 -5.31 -6.18 1.40
N ARG A 109 -5.56 -6.19 0.09
CA ARG A 109 -4.52 -6.46 -0.93
C ARG A 109 -4.47 -5.42 -2.05
N ALA A 110 -3.27 -5.21 -2.57
CA ALA A 110 -2.95 -4.47 -3.78
C ALA A 110 -2.23 -5.40 -4.77
N THR A 111 -2.23 -5.10 -6.08
CA THR A 111 -1.35 -5.82 -7.03
C THR A 111 -0.13 -4.99 -7.41
N VAL A 112 0.96 -5.64 -7.80
CA VAL A 112 2.15 -4.95 -8.31
C VAL A 112 1.84 -4.15 -9.58
N SER A 113 1.03 -4.70 -10.49
CA SER A 113 0.54 -4.03 -11.70
C SER A 113 -0.23 -2.76 -11.38
N ASP A 114 -1.14 -2.81 -10.40
CA ASP A 114 -1.97 -1.69 -9.97
C ASP A 114 -1.14 -0.55 -9.36
N MET A 115 -0.20 -0.88 -8.47
CA MET A 115 0.73 0.12 -7.94
C MET A 115 1.62 0.73 -9.03
N GLY A 116 2.07 -0.08 -9.98
CA GLY A 116 2.87 0.38 -11.11
C GLY A 116 4.31 0.79 -10.75
N PRO A 117 5.15 1.05 -11.77
CA PRO A 117 6.58 1.26 -11.57
C PRO A 117 6.90 2.60 -10.88
N LEU A 118 6.06 3.63 -11.05
CA LEU A 118 6.31 4.95 -10.49
C LEU A 118 6.14 4.98 -8.96
N LEU A 119 5.06 4.39 -8.46
CA LEU A 119 4.76 4.33 -7.03
C LEU A 119 5.78 3.44 -6.31
N LEU A 120 6.02 2.23 -6.84
CA LEU A 120 7.04 1.31 -6.31
C LEU A 120 8.44 1.93 -6.31
N ALA A 121 8.82 2.68 -7.35
CA ALA A 121 10.12 3.36 -7.37
C ALA A 121 10.28 4.37 -6.22
N ARG A 122 9.23 5.12 -5.87
CA ARG A 122 9.27 6.06 -4.74
C ARG A 122 9.34 5.36 -3.40
N MET A 123 8.57 4.28 -3.24
CA MET A 123 8.48 3.52 -1.98
C MET A 123 9.74 2.73 -1.67
N LEU A 124 10.40 2.19 -2.71
CA LEU A 124 11.71 1.56 -2.61
C LEU A 124 12.88 2.58 -2.56
N ALA A 125 12.57 3.88 -2.56
CA ALA A 125 13.53 4.99 -2.60
C ALA A 125 14.58 4.84 -3.73
N LEU A 126 14.12 4.41 -4.92
CA LEU A 126 14.98 4.21 -6.09
C LEU A 126 15.48 5.56 -6.65
N ASN A 127 16.74 5.56 -7.09
CA ASN A 127 17.26 6.65 -7.91
C ASN A 127 16.70 6.61 -9.35
N GLU A 128 16.92 7.67 -10.12
CA GLU A 128 16.38 7.80 -11.49
C GLU A 128 16.73 6.62 -12.40
N THR A 129 17.98 6.15 -12.36
CA THR A 129 18.44 4.98 -13.15
C THR A 129 17.70 3.70 -12.75
N GLN A 130 17.52 3.46 -11.45
CA GLN A 130 16.80 2.30 -10.92
C GLN A 130 15.30 2.39 -11.24
N ALA A 131 14.70 3.58 -11.15
CA ALA A 131 13.31 3.83 -11.54
C ALA A 131 13.10 3.59 -13.05
N GLY A 132 14.03 4.01 -13.91
CA GLY A 132 14.00 3.73 -15.34
C GLY A 132 14.11 2.23 -15.66
N VAL A 133 14.96 1.49 -14.94
CA VAL A 133 15.02 0.02 -15.05
C VAL A 133 13.70 -0.62 -14.60
N LEU A 134 13.08 -0.15 -13.51
CA LEU A 134 11.79 -0.67 -13.05
C LEU A 134 10.68 -0.41 -14.08
N GLN A 135 10.61 0.79 -14.66
CA GLN A 135 9.67 1.13 -15.74
C GLN A 135 9.85 0.21 -16.96
N MET A 136 11.09 -0.07 -17.34
CA MET A 136 11.40 -1.00 -18.43
C MET A 136 10.97 -2.44 -18.11
N VAL A 137 11.16 -2.93 -16.88
CA VAL A 137 10.71 -4.27 -16.45
C VAL A 137 9.19 -4.41 -16.56
N PHE A 138 8.44 -3.39 -16.13
CA PHE A 138 6.98 -3.34 -16.32
C PHE A 138 6.61 -3.33 -17.81
N LYS A 139 7.25 -2.47 -18.61
CA LYS A 139 6.97 -2.37 -20.06
C LYS A 139 7.20 -3.70 -20.80
N ILE A 140 8.23 -4.46 -20.42
CA ILE A 140 8.53 -5.80 -20.95
C ILE A 140 7.49 -6.83 -20.49
N ALA A 141 7.02 -6.76 -19.22
CA ALA A 141 5.94 -7.60 -18.74
C ALA A 141 4.64 -7.39 -19.55
N ASP A 142 4.27 -6.12 -19.75
CA ASP A 142 3.08 -5.72 -20.53
C ASP A 142 3.15 -6.23 -21.98
N ASP A 143 4.28 -6.00 -22.68
CA ASP A 143 4.46 -6.45 -24.08
C ASP A 143 4.48 -7.98 -24.21
N ALA A 144 4.87 -8.69 -23.16
CA ALA A 144 4.91 -10.15 -23.12
C ALA A 144 3.61 -10.80 -22.59
N GLY A 145 2.61 -10.01 -22.16
CA GLY A 145 1.38 -10.52 -21.56
C GLY A 145 1.61 -11.26 -20.23
N LEU A 146 2.60 -10.81 -19.45
CA LEU A 146 2.97 -11.38 -18.16
C LEU A 146 2.38 -10.52 -17.04
N LEU A 147 1.49 -11.09 -16.23
CA LEU A 147 0.85 -10.39 -15.12
C LEU A 147 1.84 -10.19 -13.98
N LEU A 148 1.85 -9.00 -13.38
CA LEU A 148 2.59 -8.69 -12.16
C LEU A 148 1.58 -8.56 -11.01
N LEU A 149 1.16 -9.68 -10.44
CA LEU A 149 0.19 -9.68 -9.35
C LEU A 149 0.88 -9.37 -8.02
N ASP A 150 2.03 -9.98 -7.77
CA ASP A 150 2.70 -9.95 -6.47
C ASP A 150 4.24 -9.77 -6.51
N LEU A 151 4.89 -10.00 -5.37
CA LEU A 151 6.34 -9.86 -5.21
C LEU A 151 7.14 -11.03 -5.85
N LYS A 152 6.60 -12.26 -5.95
CA LYS A 152 7.27 -13.37 -6.68
C LYS A 152 7.32 -13.05 -8.17
N ASP A 153 6.24 -12.47 -8.73
CA ASP A 153 6.18 -12.04 -10.12
C ASP A 153 7.21 -10.97 -10.45
N LEU A 154 7.24 -9.89 -9.67
CA LEU A 154 8.15 -8.78 -9.93
C LEU A 154 9.61 -9.22 -9.83
N ARG A 155 9.93 -10.09 -8.86
CA ARG A 155 11.27 -10.67 -8.72
C ARG A 155 11.64 -11.59 -9.87
N ALA A 156 10.71 -12.42 -10.35
CA ALA A 156 10.91 -13.27 -11.52
C ALA A 156 11.15 -12.43 -12.79
N MET A 157 10.35 -11.38 -13.00
CA MET A 157 10.55 -10.44 -14.12
C MET A 157 11.89 -9.68 -14.01
N LEU A 158 12.26 -9.19 -12.83
CA LEU A 158 13.57 -8.56 -12.59
C LEU A 158 14.73 -9.51 -12.91
N GLN A 159 14.62 -10.78 -12.51
CA GLN A 159 15.61 -11.81 -12.79
C GLN A 159 15.69 -12.09 -14.31
N HIS A 160 14.55 -12.33 -14.96
CA HIS A 160 14.47 -12.60 -16.39
C HIS A 160 15.05 -11.47 -17.24
N VAL A 161 14.72 -10.21 -16.91
CA VAL A 161 15.25 -9.02 -17.60
C VAL A 161 16.75 -8.82 -17.31
N GLY A 162 17.21 -9.14 -16.11
CA GLY A 162 18.64 -9.13 -15.76
C GLY A 162 19.46 -10.16 -16.55
N ASP A 163 19.00 -11.42 -16.59
CA ASP A 163 19.70 -12.52 -17.26
C ASP A 163 19.69 -12.39 -18.80
N ASN A 164 18.68 -11.73 -19.36
CA ASN A 164 18.50 -11.54 -20.80
C ASN A 164 18.73 -10.08 -21.25
N ALA A 165 19.40 -9.25 -20.43
CA ALA A 165 19.54 -7.81 -20.66
C ALA A 165 20.01 -7.44 -22.08
N THR A 166 20.93 -8.21 -22.68
CA THR A 166 21.42 -7.99 -24.05
C THR A 166 20.34 -8.07 -25.12
N GLN A 167 19.27 -8.85 -24.92
CA GLN A 167 18.14 -8.97 -25.83
C GLN A 167 17.23 -7.74 -25.76
N PHE A 168 17.09 -7.16 -24.56
CA PHE A 168 16.22 -6.00 -24.31
C PHE A 168 16.89 -4.66 -24.63
N THR A 169 18.23 -4.57 -24.56
CA THR A 169 19.00 -3.31 -24.72
C THR A 169 18.63 -2.49 -25.95
N THR A 170 18.43 -3.12 -27.12
CA THR A 170 18.16 -2.40 -28.37
C THR A 170 16.75 -1.80 -28.44
N GLN A 171 15.77 -2.42 -27.77
CA GLN A 171 14.36 -2.02 -27.85
C GLN A 171 13.92 -1.15 -26.66
N TYR A 172 14.44 -1.43 -25.46
CA TYR A 172 14.00 -0.81 -24.21
C TYR A 172 15.08 0.01 -23.49
N GLY A 173 16.34 -0.14 -23.90
CA GLY A 173 17.49 0.50 -23.25
C GLY A 173 18.27 -0.42 -22.32
N ASN A 174 19.42 0.05 -21.85
CA ASN A 174 20.38 -0.77 -21.10
C ASN A 174 19.92 -1.07 -19.66
N VAL A 175 19.90 -2.34 -19.27
CA VAL A 175 19.63 -2.78 -17.90
C VAL A 175 20.94 -3.18 -17.22
N SER A 176 21.28 -2.51 -16.10
CA SER A 176 22.46 -2.91 -15.30
C SER A 176 22.08 -3.88 -14.18
N ALA A 177 22.87 -4.94 -14.00
CA ALA A 177 22.71 -5.89 -12.91
C ALA A 177 22.75 -5.22 -11.52
N ALA A 178 23.51 -4.13 -11.38
CA ALA A 178 23.54 -3.32 -10.16
C ALA A 178 22.18 -2.66 -9.84
N SER A 179 21.44 -2.22 -10.86
CA SER A 179 20.09 -1.66 -10.68
C SER A 179 19.10 -2.76 -10.32
N VAL A 180 19.10 -3.89 -11.03
CA VAL A 180 18.25 -5.05 -10.75
C VAL A 180 18.44 -5.53 -9.30
N GLY A 181 19.69 -5.74 -8.88
CA GLY A 181 20.00 -6.15 -7.51
C GLY A 181 19.65 -5.12 -6.45
N ALA A 182 19.63 -3.82 -6.77
CA ALA A 182 19.17 -2.78 -5.85
C ALA A 182 17.64 -2.84 -5.65
N ILE A 183 16.88 -3.01 -6.74
CA ILE A 183 15.42 -3.15 -6.70
C ILE A 183 15.05 -4.43 -5.92
N GLN A 184 15.67 -5.58 -6.23
CA GLN A 184 15.44 -6.84 -5.52
C GLN A 184 15.70 -6.73 -4.01
N ARG A 185 16.76 -6.04 -3.57
CA ARG A 185 17.01 -5.78 -2.14
C ARG A 185 15.93 -4.91 -1.48
N GLY A 186 15.35 -3.97 -2.23
CA GLY A 186 14.21 -3.19 -1.76
C GLY A 186 12.97 -4.06 -1.56
N LEU A 187 12.64 -4.92 -2.52
CA LEU A 187 11.51 -5.86 -2.43
C LEU A 187 11.66 -6.84 -1.25
N LEU A 188 12.85 -7.43 -1.07
CA LEU A 188 13.17 -8.30 0.07
C LEU A 188 12.92 -7.63 1.44
N GLN A 189 13.07 -6.31 1.53
CA GLN A 189 12.80 -5.56 2.78
C GLN A 189 11.30 -5.33 3.04
N ILE A 190 10.45 -5.43 2.02
CA ILE A 190 8.99 -5.41 2.15
C ILE A 190 8.48 -6.83 2.41
N GLU A 191 8.99 -7.85 1.71
CA GLU A 191 8.71 -9.27 1.99
C GLU A 191 9.00 -9.62 3.45
N ALA A 192 10.17 -9.22 3.97
CA ALA A 192 10.54 -9.43 5.37
C ALA A 192 9.65 -8.72 6.41
N GLN A 193 8.76 -7.83 5.97
CA GLN A 193 7.74 -7.17 6.81
C GLN A 193 6.32 -7.75 6.59
N GLY A 194 6.18 -8.87 5.87
CA GLY A 194 4.90 -9.50 5.54
C GLY A 194 4.25 -8.95 4.28
N GLY A 195 5.04 -8.40 3.34
CA GLY A 195 4.53 -7.91 2.06
C GLY A 195 3.80 -8.96 1.22
N GLU A 196 4.10 -10.24 1.39
CA GLU A 196 3.44 -11.35 0.71
C GLU A 196 1.92 -11.45 1.04
N ASP A 197 1.50 -11.00 2.23
CA ASP A 197 0.07 -10.97 2.59
C ASP A 197 -0.67 -9.79 1.92
N PHE A 198 0.04 -8.69 1.65
CA PHE A 198 -0.49 -7.45 1.05
C PHE A 198 -0.52 -7.48 -0.48
N PHE A 199 0.49 -8.09 -1.12
CA PHE A 199 0.61 -8.12 -2.58
C PHE A 199 -0.05 -9.36 -3.16
N GLY A 200 -1.19 -9.19 -3.84
CA GLY A 200 -1.90 -10.29 -4.51
C GLY A 200 -3.38 -10.02 -4.77
N GLU A 201 -4.14 -11.07 -5.05
CA GLU A 201 -5.58 -11.00 -5.35
C GLU A 201 -6.45 -11.71 -4.28
N PRO A 202 -7.74 -11.34 -4.14
CA PRO A 202 -8.42 -10.25 -4.82
C PRO A 202 -7.99 -8.88 -4.27
N MET A 203 -7.74 -7.95 -5.19
CA MET A 203 -7.40 -6.57 -4.89
C MET A 203 -8.59 -5.84 -4.27
N LEU A 204 -8.34 -4.98 -3.29
CA LEU A 204 -9.38 -4.15 -2.68
C LEU A 204 -10.06 -3.25 -3.71
N ASN A 205 -11.39 -3.28 -3.74
CA ASN A 205 -12.17 -2.26 -4.42
C ASN A 205 -12.40 -1.07 -3.49
N ILE A 206 -11.82 0.10 -3.81
CA ILE A 206 -11.99 1.34 -3.02
C ILE A 206 -13.46 1.78 -2.87
N ALA A 207 -14.36 1.36 -3.78
CA ALA A 207 -15.79 1.60 -3.61
C ALA A 207 -16.36 0.97 -2.33
N ASP A 208 -15.75 -0.11 -1.82
CA ASP A 208 -16.21 -0.77 -0.60
C ASP A 208 -15.96 0.06 0.67
N PHE A 209 -14.94 0.94 0.67
CA PHE A 209 -14.74 1.92 1.75
C PHE A 209 -15.78 3.04 1.72
N MET A 210 -16.51 3.22 0.62
CA MET A 210 -17.51 4.29 0.44
C MET A 210 -18.96 3.81 0.65
N GLN A 211 -19.16 2.61 1.19
CA GLN A 211 -20.47 2.03 1.44
C GLN A 211 -21.26 2.76 2.56
N THR A 212 -22.59 2.63 2.51
CA THR A 212 -23.51 3.16 3.53
C THR A 212 -24.54 2.10 3.91
N GLU A 213 -24.91 2.03 5.19
CA GLU A 213 -25.94 1.14 5.72
C GLU A 213 -26.99 1.95 6.50
N GLY A 214 -28.28 1.78 6.19
CA GLY A 214 -29.36 2.51 6.86
C GLY A 214 -29.28 4.04 6.73
N GLY A 215 -28.58 4.56 5.70
CA GLY A 215 -28.28 5.98 5.52
C GLY A 215 -27.03 6.47 6.27
N GLN A 216 -26.45 5.65 7.14
CA GLN A 216 -25.18 5.95 7.83
C GLN A 216 -23.98 5.52 7.00
N GLY A 217 -22.87 6.25 7.07
CA GLY A 217 -21.61 5.88 6.42
C GLY A 217 -20.92 4.74 7.16
N VAL A 218 -20.42 3.73 6.43
CA VAL A 218 -19.69 2.63 7.04
C VAL A 218 -18.38 3.13 7.65
N ILE A 219 -18.12 2.73 8.90
CA ILE A 219 -16.84 2.91 9.57
C ILE A 219 -15.93 1.74 9.17
N ASN A 220 -14.88 2.02 8.43
CA ASN A 220 -13.85 1.06 8.03
C ASN A 220 -12.69 1.15 9.03
N ILE A 221 -12.44 0.08 9.77
CA ILE A 221 -11.36 0.05 10.77
C ILE A 221 -10.28 -0.92 10.33
N LEU A 222 -9.12 -0.39 9.97
CA LEU A 222 -7.92 -1.21 9.79
C LEU A 222 -7.30 -1.52 11.15
N ALA A 223 -7.22 -2.80 11.51
CA ALA A 223 -6.36 -3.27 12.58
C ALA A 223 -4.89 -3.08 12.16
N ALA A 224 -4.19 -2.16 12.83
CA ALA A 224 -2.81 -1.79 12.51
C ALA A 224 -1.82 -2.13 13.64
N ASP A 225 -2.24 -2.87 14.65
CA ASP A 225 -1.45 -3.28 15.81
C ASP A 225 -0.19 -4.08 15.42
N GLN A 226 -0.36 -5.10 14.57
CA GLN A 226 0.77 -5.87 14.01
C GLN A 226 1.54 -5.05 12.96
N LEU A 227 0.83 -4.18 12.24
CA LEU A 227 1.39 -3.34 11.18
C LEU A 227 2.35 -2.27 11.72
N MET A 228 2.27 -1.93 13.03
CA MET A 228 3.28 -1.13 13.74
C MET A 228 4.69 -1.72 13.67
N ALA A 229 4.82 -3.05 13.70
CA ALA A 229 6.11 -3.74 13.60
C ALA A 229 6.66 -3.73 12.16
N ALA A 230 5.84 -3.34 11.18
CA ALA A 230 6.09 -3.32 9.75
C ALA A 230 5.91 -1.90 9.17
N PRO A 231 6.66 -0.87 9.65
CA PRO A 231 6.39 0.53 9.32
C PRO A 231 6.52 0.85 7.83
N ARG A 232 7.34 0.10 7.07
CA ARG A 232 7.44 0.29 5.61
C ARG A 232 6.25 -0.31 4.90
N LEU A 233 5.73 -1.45 5.36
CA LEU A 233 4.48 -2.02 4.84
C LEU A 233 3.28 -1.12 5.18
N TYR A 234 3.26 -0.49 6.36
CA TYR A 234 2.24 0.49 6.74
C TYR A 234 2.22 1.70 5.80
N ALA A 235 3.36 2.34 5.58
CA ALA A 235 3.48 3.48 4.68
C ALA A 235 3.26 3.09 3.20
N THR A 236 3.64 1.87 2.83
CA THR A 236 3.35 1.24 1.53
C THR A 236 1.86 1.17 1.26
N PHE A 237 1.11 0.53 2.17
CA PHE A 237 -0.34 0.42 2.09
C PHE A 237 -1.02 1.81 2.07
N LEU A 238 -0.65 2.71 2.98
CA LEU A 238 -1.30 4.01 3.08
C LEU A 238 -1.02 4.93 1.89
N LEU A 239 0.20 4.90 1.33
CA LEU A 239 0.48 5.68 0.13
C LEU A 239 -0.25 5.12 -1.09
N TRP A 240 -0.32 3.80 -1.25
CA TRP A 240 -1.11 3.17 -2.31
C TRP A 240 -2.59 3.55 -2.19
N LEU A 241 -3.20 3.34 -1.02
CA LEU A 241 -4.61 3.66 -0.78
C LEU A 241 -4.96 5.12 -1.11
N LEU A 242 -4.13 6.07 -0.66
CA LEU A 242 -4.34 7.48 -0.95
C LEU A 242 -4.09 7.84 -2.43
N SER A 243 -3.18 7.14 -3.12
CA SER A 243 -2.95 7.32 -4.56
C SER A 243 -4.11 6.76 -5.38
N GLU A 244 -4.58 5.56 -5.06
CA GLU A 244 -5.72 4.90 -5.71
C GLU A 244 -7.01 5.73 -5.55
N LEU A 245 -7.24 6.33 -4.39
CA LEU A 245 -8.30 7.32 -4.19
C LEU A 245 -8.17 8.56 -5.08
N PHE A 246 -6.95 9.04 -5.34
CA PHE A 246 -6.73 10.18 -6.22
C PHE A 246 -6.99 9.81 -7.69
N GLU A 247 -6.66 8.59 -8.10
CA GLU A 247 -6.75 8.13 -9.48
C GLU A 247 -8.17 7.67 -9.85
N THR A 248 -8.84 6.93 -8.95
CA THR A 248 -10.22 6.43 -9.17
C THR A 248 -11.31 7.47 -8.98
N LEU A 249 -11.18 8.40 -8.03
CA LEU A 249 -12.25 9.36 -7.75
C LEU A 249 -12.29 10.48 -8.78
N PRO A 250 -13.47 10.92 -9.25
CA PRO A 250 -13.60 12.13 -10.04
C PRO A 250 -13.35 13.37 -9.17
N GLU A 251 -12.78 14.41 -9.79
CA GLU A 251 -12.74 15.74 -9.19
C GLU A 251 -14.16 16.27 -8.95
N VAL A 252 -14.34 17.01 -7.87
CA VAL A 252 -15.60 17.59 -7.44
C VAL A 252 -15.39 19.04 -7.01
N GLY A 253 -16.41 19.86 -7.23
CA GLY A 253 -16.48 21.20 -6.64
C GLY A 253 -16.84 21.14 -5.16
N ASP A 254 -17.43 22.22 -4.66
CA ASP A 254 -17.90 22.28 -3.28
C ASP A 254 -19.05 21.27 -3.06
N LEU A 255 -18.87 20.36 -2.10
CA LEU A 255 -19.87 19.38 -1.68
C LEU A 255 -20.47 19.76 -0.33
N ASP A 256 -21.74 19.43 -0.10
CA ASP A 256 -22.42 19.57 1.20
C ASP A 256 -21.72 18.82 2.35
N LYS A 257 -21.02 17.73 2.03
CA LYS A 257 -20.27 16.83 2.91
C LYS A 257 -19.21 16.07 2.10
N PRO A 258 -18.10 15.59 2.70
CA PRO A 258 -17.10 14.79 1.99
C PRO A 258 -17.66 13.44 1.54
N LYS A 259 -16.99 12.79 0.57
CA LYS A 259 -17.30 11.42 0.13
C LYS A 259 -16.76 10.36 1.10
N LEU A 260 -15.64 10.65 1.76
CA LEU A 260 -14.90 9.74 2.63
C LEU A 260 -14.01 10.57 3.56
N VAL A 261 -13.81 10.13 4.81
CA VAL A 261 -12.92 10.77 5.77
C VAL A 261 -11.92 9.77 6.35
N PHE A 262 -10.64 10.11 6.32
CA PHE A 262 -9.55 9.34 6.91
C PHE A 262 -9.17 9.87 8.29
N PHE A 263 -9.01 8.97 9.26
CA PHE A 263 -8.30 9.20 10.52
C PHE A 263 -7.10 8.27 10.61
N PHE A 264 -5.91 8.86 10.75
CA PHE A 264 -4.68 8.14 11.01
C PHE A 264 -4.30 8.31 12.47
N ASP A 265 -4.61 7.32 13.32
CA ASP A 265 -4.08 7.28 14.68
C ASP A 265 -2.58 6.96 14.67
N GLU A 266 -1.87 7.52 15.64
CA GLU A 266 -0.41 7.56 15.69
C GLU A 266 0.23 7.94 14.34
N ALA A 267 -0.28 8.99 13.72
CA ALA A 267 0.15 9.53 12.43
C ALA A 267 1.67 9.76 12.28
N HIS A 268 2.40 9.90 13.39
CA HIS A 268 3.87 9.97 13.39
C HIS A 268 4.53 8.76 12.69
N LEU A 269 3.88 7.59 12.69
CA LEU A 269 4.36 6.37 12.03
C LEU A 269 4.45 6.47 10.50
N LEU A 270 3.74 7.43 9.87
CA LEU A 270 3.83 7.70 8.44
C LEU A 270 5.10 8.46 8.03
N PHE A 271 5.68 9.22 8.95
CA PHE A 271 6.76 10.17 8.68
C PHE A 271 8.07 9.79 9.36
N LYS A 272 8.00 9.04 10.47
CA LYS A 272 9.17 8.54 11.18
C LYS A 272 9.98 7.57 10.31
N ASP A 273 11.26 7.87 10.13
CA ASP A 273 12.21 7.08 9.33
C ASP A 273 11.79 6.89 7.85
N ALA A 274 10.83 7.70 7.37
CA ALA A 274 10.37 7.72 5.99
C ALA A 274 11.38 8.46 5.08
N PRO A 275 11.70 7.94 3.88
CA PRO A 275 12.49 8.69 2.90
C PRO A 275 11.82 10.00 2.49
N GLU A 276 12.60 11.03 2.20
CA GLU A 276 12.11 12.37 1.80
C GLU A 276 11.10 12.30 0.63
N ALA A 277 11.43 11.53 -0.41
CA ALA A 277 10.55 11.31 -1.57
C ALA A 277 9.20 10.63 -1.24
N LEU A 278 9.12 9.88 -0.13
CA LEU A 278 7.86 9.31 0.38
C LEU A 278 7.04 10.40 1.10
N VAL A 279 7.69 11.23 1.91
CA VAL A 279 7.06 12.36 2.61
C VAL A 279 6.49 13.38 1.63
N GLU A 280 7.28 13.80 0.62
CA GLU A 280 6.83 14.69 -0.46
C GLU A 280 5.58 14.15 -1.19
N ARG A 281 5.56 12.83 -1.44
CA ARG A 281 4.43 12.18 -2.11
C ARG A 281 3.20 12.12 -1.21
N ILE A 282 3.34 11.84 0.09
CA ILE A 282 2.22 11.90 1.05
C ILE A 282 1.64 13.32 1.08
N GLU A 283 2.48 14.35 1.15
CA GLU A 283 2.02 15.75 1.10
C GLU A 283 1.25 16.07 -0.19
N LEU A 284 1.81 15.71 -1.34
CA LEU A 284 1.18 15.92 -2.64
C LEU A 284 -0.19 15.22 -2.72
N VAL A 285 -0.28 13.97 -2.27
CA VAL A 285 -1.54 13.23 -2.32
C VAL A 285 -2.56 13.78 -1.34
N VAL A 286 -2.18 14.13 -0.10
CA VAL A 286 -3.07 14.81 0.87
C VAL A 286 -3.66 16.09 0.25
N ARG A 287 -2.82 16.92 -0.37
CA ARG A 287 -3.24 18.15 -1.07
C ARG A 287 -4.23 17.87 -2.21
N LEU A 288 -4.03 16.79 -2.96
CA LEU A 288 -4.83 16.44 -4.14
C LEU A 288 -6.16 15.76 -3.79
N VAL A 289 -6.22 14.84 -2.81
CA VAL A 289 -7.48 14.12 -2.48
C VAL A 289 -8.58 15.05 -1.95
N ARG A 290 -8.22 16.27 -1.51
CA ARG A 290 -9.18 17.34 -1.20
C ARG A 290 -10.11 17.67 -2.36
N SER A 291 -9.59 17.80 -3.60
CA SER A 291 -10.42 18.09 -4.79
C SER A 291 -11.25 16.89 -5.23
N LYS A 292 -11.00 15.69 -4.69
CA LYS A 292 -11.81 14.49 -4.87
C LYS A 292 -12.95 14.38 -3.85
N GLY A 293 -12.97 15.26 -2.85
CA GLY A 293 -13.96 15.31 -1.76
C GLY A 293 -13.58 14.46 -0.55
N VAL A 294 -12.29 14.14 -0.36
CA VAL A 294 -11.79 13.30 0.75
C VAL A 294 -11.23 14.17 1.88
N GLY A 295 -11.64 13.90 3.12
CA GLY A 295 -11.01 14.48 4.32
C GLY A 295 -9.89 13.60 4.87
N VAL A 296 -8.85 14.22 5.45
CA VAL A 296 -7.73 13.51 6.08
C VAL A 296 -7.42 14.15 7.42
N TYR A 297 -7.40 13.37 8.49
CA TYR A 297 -7.18 13.82 9.85
C TYR A 297 -6.03 13.04 10.47
N PHE A 298 -4.93 13.73 10.76
CA PHE A 298 -3.79 13.14 11.44
C PHE A 298 -4.00 13.25 12.95
N VAL A 299 -3.92 12.11 13.65
CA VAL A 299 -4.01 12.03 15.10
C VAL A 299 -2.64 11.61 15.62
N THR A 300 -1.98 12.49 16.37
CA THR A 300 -0.58 12.29 16.82
C THR A 300 -0.40 12.74 18.27
N GLN A 301 0.69 12.34 18.91
CA GLN A 301 1.00 12.79 20.27
C GLN A 301 1.61 14.20 20.29
N ASN A 302 2.42 14.54 19.29
CA ASN A 302 3.18 15.78 19.20
C ASN A 302 3.05 16.36 17.77
N PRO A 303 2.76 17.67 17.59
CA PRO A 303 2.67 18.28 16.27
C PRO A 303 3.98 18.20 15.47
N LEU A 304 5.14 18.22 16.15
CA LEU A 304 6.48 18.17 15.52
C LEU A 304 6.79 16.82 14.85
N ASP A 305 5.95 15.80 15.06
CA ASP A 305 6.10 14.51 14.41
C ASP A 305 5.41 14.47 13.02
N ILE A 306 4.80 15.58 12.59
CA ILE A 306 4.21 15.79 11.27
C ILE A 306 5.03 16.87 10.54
N PRO A 307 5.44 16.67 9.27
CA PRO A 307 6.20 17.67 8.51
C PRO A 307 5.45 19.00 8.33
N ASP A 308 6.15 20.12 8.42
CA ASP A 308 5.57 21.47 8.31
C ASP A 308 4.77 21.69 7.02
N THR A 309 5.19 21.08 5.91
CA THR A 309 4.51 21.20 4.61
C THR A 309 3.16 20.46 4.58
N VAL A 310 3.06 19.34 5.30
CA VAL A 310 1.82 18.59 5.55
C VAL A 310 0.96 19.35 6.56
N LEU A 311 1.55 19.82 7.67
CA LEU A 311 0.87 20.67 8.66
C LEU A 311 0.21 21.89 8.02
N GLY A 312 0.84 22.51 7.02
CA GLY A 312 0.29 23.62 6.26
C GLY A 312 -1.02 23.31 5.50
N GLN A 313 -1.32 22.03 5.25
CA GLN A 313 -2.58 21.60 4.62
C GLN A 313 -3.73 21.40 5.62
N LEU A 314 -3.45 21.32 6.92
CA LEU A 314 -4.44 20.90 7.95
C LEU A 314 -5.22 22.09 8.50
N GLY A 315 -6.43 22.31 7.98
CA GLY A 315 -7.25 23.47 8.32
C GLY A 315 -7.95 23.41 9.68
N ASN A 316 -8.41 22.22 10.10
CA ASN A 316 -9.08 22.04 11.39
C ASN A 316 -8.08 21.64 12.50
N ARG A 317 -8.16 22.24 13.69
CA ARG A 317 -7.24 21.98 14.81
C ARG A 317 -7.99 21.62 16.10
N VAL A 318 -7.57 20.52 16.73
CA VAL A 318 -7.93 20.13 18.10
C VAL A 318 -6.67 19.77 18.87
N GLN A 319 -6.34 20.57 19.88
CA GLN A 319 -5.16 20.39 20.72
C GLN A 319 -5.60 20.06 22.15
N HIS A 320 -5.42 18.80 22.55
CA HIS A 320 -5.52 18.37 23.95
C HIS A 320 -4.24 18.69 24.72
N ALA A 321 -4.21 18.43 26.03
CA ALA A 321 -3.06 18.70 26.87
C ALA A 321 -1.74 18.10 26.33
N LEU A 322 -0.66 18.88 26.37
CA LEU A 322 0.71 18.40 26.17
C LEU A 322 1.49 18.50 27.49
N ARG A 323 2.39 17.54 27.73
CA ARG A 323 3.25 17.53 28.92
C ARG A 323 4.62 18.07 28.57
N ALA A 324 4.96 19.25 29.07
CA ALA A 324 6.22 19.94 28.76
C ALA A 324 7.31 19.61 29.80
N PHE A 325 7.99 18.47 29.67
CA PHE A 325 9.09 18.10 30.58
C PHE A 325 10.49 18.36 29.99
N THR A 326 10.63 18.29 28.67
CA THR A 326 11.90 18.48 27.96
C THR A 326 11.88 19.74 27.07
N PRO A 327 13.04 20.24 26.61
CA PRO A 327 13.10 21.31 25.61
C PRO A 327 12.39 20.98 24.29
N ARG A 328 12.35 19.69 23.89
CA ARG A 328 11.56 19.24 22.71
C ARG A 328 10.07 19.42 22.95
N ASP A 329 9.58 19.09 24.15
CA ASP A 329 8.17 19.23 24.49
C ASP A 329 7.77 20.70 24.58
N GLN A 330 8.63 21.57 25.14
CA GLN A 330 8.41 23.02 25.14
C GLN A 330 8.32 23.57 23.70
N LYS A 331 9.21 23.13 22.79
CA LYS A 331 9.11 23.46 21.36
C LYS A 331 7.81 22.96 20.74
N ALA A 332 7.31 21.79 21.16
CA ALA A 332 6.05 21.23 20.67
C ALA A 332 4.83 22.03 21.14
N VAL A 333 4.80 22.47 22.39
CA VAL A 333 3.75 23.35 22.93
C VAL A 333 3.72 24.68 22.17
N ARG A 334 4.87 25.30 21.93
CA ARG A 334 4.96 26.53 21.14
C ARG A 334 4.51 26.34 19.70
N SER A 335 5.00 25.30 19.03
CA SER A 335 4.61 24.96 17.65
C SER A 335 3.11 24.70 17.53
N ALA A 336 2.50 24.00 18.50
CA ALA A 336 1.05 23.87 18.57
C ALA A 336 0.37 25.25 18.66
N ALA A 337 0.80 26.10 19.61
CA ALA A 337 0.22 27.42 19.84
C ALA A 337 0.31 28.35 18.61
N GLU A 338 1.46 28.37 17.94
CA GLU A 338 1.72 29.17 16.73
C GLU A 338 0.83 28.75 15.54
N THR A 339 0.38 27.49 15.48
CA THR A 339 -0.53 27.00 14.42
C THR A 339 -2.01 27.31 14.68
N MET A 340 -2.35 27.84 15.87
CA MET A 340 -3.72 28.12 16.29
C MET A 340 -4.04 29.62 16.20
N ARG A 341 -5.27 29.97 15.83
CA ARG A 341 -5.64 31.39 15.69
C ARG A 341 -5.79 32.04 17.08
N PRO A 342 -5.10 33.15 17.38
CA PRO A 342 -5.08 33.74 18.71
C PRO A 342 -6.46 34.24 19.16
N LYS A 343 -6.71 34.15 20.47
CA LYS A 343 -7.89 34.70 21.16
C LYS A 343 -7.43 35.75 22.18
N PRO A 344 -7.93 37.00 22.13
CA PRO A 344 -7.65 38.00 23.16
C PRO A 344 -8.05 37.49 24.54
N GLY A 345 -7.13 37.59 25.51
CA GLY A 345 -7.35 37.12 26.89
C GLY A 345 -7.10 35.63 27.12
N LEU A 346 -6.67 34.85 26.12
CA LEU A 346 -6.24 33.46 26.27
C LEU A 346 -4.78 33.31 25.84
N ASP A 347 -3.91 32.98 26.78
CA ASP A 347 -2.56 32.49 26.48
C ASP A 347 -2.66 31.04 26.02
N ILE A 348 -2.39 30.80 24.74
CA ILE A 348 -2.49 29.48 24.12
C ILE A 348 -1.30 28.59 24.54
N GLU A 349 -0.09 29.12 24.69
CA GLU A 349 1.10 28.34 25.08
C GLU A 349 0.94 27.84 26.53
N ALA A 350 0.50 28.72 27.44
CA ALA A 350 0.17 28.34 28.82
C ALA A 350 -1.01 27.35 28.88
N ALA A 351 -2.14 27.67 28.23
CA ALA A 351 -3.36 26.86 28.31
C ALA A 351 -3.13 25.41 27.88
N ILE A 352 -2.33 25.15 26.83
CA ILE A 352 -1.99 23.79 26.36
C ILE A 352 -1.39 22.92 27.48
N THR A 353 -0.65 23.51 28.41
CA THR A 353 -0.05 22.80 29.56
C THR A 353 -1.01 22.62 30.75
N GLU A 354 -2.04 23.47 30.83
CA GLU A 354 -3.05 23.48 31.90
C GLU A 354 -4.30 22.63 31.57
N LEU A 355 -4.45 22.18 30.33
CA LEU A 355 -5.64 21.47 29.86
C LEU A 355 -5.91 20.19 30.70
N GLY A 356 -7.15 20.06 31.17
CA GLY A 356 -7.63 18.84 31.82
C GLY A 356 -7.93 17.69 30.85
N VAL A 357 -8.22 16.50 31.40
CA VAL A 357 -8.66 15.36 30.58
C VAL A 357 -10.04 15.63 29.98
N GLY A 358 -10.16 15.45 28.66
CA GLY A 358 -11.35 15.79 27.89
C GLY A 358 -11.53 17.29 27.65
N GLU A 359 -10.57 18.12 28.03
CA GLU A 359 -10.48 19.53 27.65
C GLU A 359 -9.58 19.66 26.42
N ALA A 360 -9.88 20.62 25.54
CA ALA A 360 -9.08 20.91 24.36
C ALA A 360 -9.13 22.41 24.01
N LEU A 361 -8.08 22.88 23.35
CA LEU A 361 -8.14 24.07 22.51
C LEU A 361 -8.62 23.66 21.12
N VAL A 362 -9.65 24.34 20.62
CA VAL A 362 -10.31 24.00 19.35
C VAL A 362 -10.34 25.22 18.42
N SER A 363 -9.92 25.02 17.18
CA SER A 363 -9.94 26.01 16.10
C SER A 363 -10.34 25.31 14.79
N LEU A 364 -11.64 25.34 14.49
CA LEU A 364 -12.24 24.71 13.30
C LEU A 364 -12.42 25.75 12.19
N LEU A 365 -12.89 25.36 11.00
CA LEU A 365 -13.05 26.32 9.89
C LEU A 365 -14.41 27.02 9.91
N ASP A 366 -14.39 28.35 9.79
CA ASP A 366 -15.57 29.19 9.57
C ASP A 366 -16.18 28.98 8.18
N ALA A 367 -17.38 29.52 7.92
CA ALA A 367 -18.06 29.40 6.63
C ALA A 367 -17.29 30.00 5.42
N LYS A 368 -16.20 30.76 5.64
CA LYS A 368 -15.29 31.27 4.61
C LYS A 368 -14.03 30.39 4.46
N GLY A 369 -13.96 29.27 5.18
CA GLY A 369 -12.84 28.34 5.16
C GLY A 369 -11.60 28.84 5.89
N ARG A 370 -11.75 29.76 6.84
CA ARG A 370 -10.66 30.33 7.67
C ARG A 370 -10.73 29.75 9.09
N PRO A 371 -9.61 29.55 9.79
CA PRO A 371 -9.63 29.16 11.20
C PRO A 371 -10.50 30.09 12.07
N SER A 372 -11.37 29.51 12.88
CA SER A 372 -12.13 30.18 13.94
C SER A 372 -11.17 30.73 14.99
N ILE A 373 -11.64 31.63 15.85
CA ILE A 373 -10.87 31.99 17.05
C ILE A 373 -10.70 30.71 17.88
N THR A 374 -9.54 30.52 18.51
CA THR A 374 -9.28 29.35 19.35
C THR A 374 -10.08 29.42 20.65
N GLU A 375 -10.80 28.35 20.95
CA GLU A 375 -11.65 28.24 22.13
C GLU A 375 -11.16 27.13 23.06
N ARG A 376 -11.17 27.38 24.38
CA ARG A 376 -10.89 26.38 25.43
C ARG A 376 -12.22 25.76 25.86
N VAL A 377 -12.42 24.48 25.50
CA VAL A 377 -13.71 23.79 25.56
C VAL A 377 -13.58 22.33 25.97
N PHE A 378 -14.68 21.71 26.42
CA PHE A 378 -14.74 20.28 26.67
C PHE A 378 -15.25 19.53 25.43
N VAL A 379 -14.52 18.49 25.02
CA VAL A 379 -14.93 17.61 23.93
C VAL A 379 -16.11 16.76 24.38
N LEU A 380 -17.14 16.67 23.52
CA LEU A 380 -18.31 15.84 23.80
C LEU A 380 -17.95 14.36 23.65
N PRO A 381 -18.35 13.49 24.59
CA PRO A 381 -18.11 12.05 24.46
C PRO A 381 -18.94 11.45 23.30
N PRO A 382 -18.47 10.35 22.69
CA PRO A 382 -19.25 9.60 21.73
C PRO A 382 -20.48 8.94 22.36
N GLY A 383 -21.53 8.73 21.57
CA GLY A 383 -22.67 7.87 21.93
C GLY A 383 -22.38 6.37 21.78
N SER A 384 -21.29 6.03 21.10
CA SER A 384 -20.80 4.66 20.90
C SER A 384 -19.84 4.18 21.99
N ARG A 385 -19.58 2.86 22.08
CA ARG A 385 -18.74 2.28 23.13
C ARG A 385 -17.28 2.72 22.97
N ILE A 386 -16.70 3.26 24.04
CA ILE A 386 -15.27 3.58 24.12
C ILE A 386 -14.49 2.29 24.43
N GLY A 387 -13.45 1.99 23.65
CA GLY A 387 -12.61 0.80 23.81
C GLY A 387 -12.98 -0.35 22.86
N PRO A 388 -12.31 -1.51 22.99
CA PRO A 388 -12.45 -2.62 22.04
C PRO A 388 -13.80 -3.35 22.09
N VAL A 389 -14.14 -4.02 20.99
CA VAL A 389 -15.12 -5.11 21.00
C VAL A 389 -14.54 -6.40 21.57
N THR A 390 -15.41 -7.26 22.09
CA THR A 390 -15.07 -8.64 22.43
C THR A 390 -14.77 -9.49 21.18
N PRO A 391 -14.06 -10.62 21.31
CA PRO A 391 -13.80 -11.52 20.17
C PRO A 391 -15.09 -12.05 19.51
N ALA A 392 -16.17 -12.26 20.29
CA ALA A 392 -17.45 -12.70 19.76
C ALA A 392 -18.15 -11.60 18.93
N GLU A 393 -18.13 -10.35 19.42
CA GLU A 393 -18.63 -9.19 18.66
C GLU A 393 -17.79 -8.96 17.39
N ARG A 394 -16.46 -9.13 17.44
CA ARG A 394 -15.57 -9.08 16.26
C ARG A 394 -15.97 -10.13 15.22
N GLN A 395 -16.18 -11.38 15.63
CA GLN A 395 -16.60 -12.44 14.71
C GLN A 395 -17.98 -12.16 14.10
N ALA A 396 -18.91 -11.58 14.88
CA ALA A 396 -20.21 -11.16 14.35
C ALA A 396 -20.09 -10.07 13.29
N LEU A 397 -19.21 -9.07 13.48
CA LEU A 397 -18.93 -8.03 12.48
C LEU A 397 -18.34 -8.64 11.19
N MET A 398 -17.35 -9.53 11.31
CA MET A 398 -16.74 -10.22 10.16
C MET A 398 -17.75 -11.01 9.33
N VAL A 399 -18.71 -11.69 9.99
CA VAL A 399 -19.73 -12.51 9.31
C VAL A 399 -20.88 -11.67 8.73
N SER A 400 -21.18 -10.51 9.32
CA SER A 400 -22.27 -9.62 8.87
C SER A 400 -21.83 -8.49 7.95
N SER A 401 -20.53 -8.36 7.65
CA SER A 401 -20.02 -7.33 6.75
C SER A 401 -20.54 -7.51 5.31
N LEU A 402 -20.76 -6.38 4.63
CA LEU A 402 -21.15 -6.32 3.22
C LEU A 402 -20.10 -6.93 2.27
N VAL A 403 -18.85 -7.09 2.72
CA VAL A 403 -17.73 -7.68 1.94
C VAL A 403 -17.34 -9.10 2.41
N ALA A 404 -18.12 -9.72 3.29
CA ALA A 404 -17.86 -11.07 3.79
C ALA A 404 -17.78 -12.08 2.62
N GLY A 405 -16.74 -12.91 2.61
CA GLY A 405 -16.46 -13.88 1.55
C GLY A 405 -15.83 -13.31 0.28
N VAL A 406 -15.71 -11.97 0.12
CA VAL A 406 -15.08 -11.35 -1.05
C VAL A 406 -13.56 -11.45 -0.97
N TYR A 407 -12.98 -10.95 0.12
CA TYR A 407 -11.51 -10.84 0.27
C TYR A 407 -10.86 -12.04 0.99
N ASP A 408 -11.66 -12.80 1.74
CA ASP A 408 -11.22 -13.81 2.71
C ASP A 408 -10.41 -14.98 2.09
N LYS A 409 -10.46 -15.16 0.77
CA LYS A 409 -9.68 -16.16 0.04
C LYS A 409 -8.75 -15.48 -0.94
N ALA A 410 -7.44 -15.73 -0.79
CA ALA A 410 -6.46 -15.36 -1.80
C ALA A 410 -6.74 -16.08 -3.12
N ILE A 411 -6.47 -15.41 -4.24
CA ILE A 411 -6.56 -15.97 -5.59
C ILE A 411 -5.16 -15.97 -6.18
N ASP A 412 -4.63 -17.16 -6.48
CA ASP A 412 -3.35 -17.33 -7.18
C ASP A 412 -3.68 -17.69 -8.64
N ARG A 413 -3.44 -16.76 -9.58
CA ARG A 413 -3.62 -16.95 -11.02
C ARG A 413 -2.26 -17.18 -11.67
N GLU A 414 -2.24 -17.82 -12.84
CA GLU A 414 -1.01 -17.94 -13.63
C GLU A 414 -0.48 -16.56 -14.05
N SER A 415 0.63 -16.13 -13.45
CA SER A 415 1.22 -14.81 -13.61
C SER A 415 2.64 -14.90 -14.18
N ALA A 416 3.47 -13.87 -14.00
CA ALA A 416 4.82 -13.84 -14.56
C ALA A 416 5.71 -14.93 -13.97
N TYR A 417 5.58 -15.23 -12.68
CA TYR A 417 6.37 -16.25 -12.00
C TYR A 417 6.18 -17.63 -12.65
N GLU A 418 4.95 -18.14 -12.76
CA GLU A 418 4.66 -19.48 -13.28
C GLU A 418 5.09 -19.59 -14.75
N LYS A 419 4.80 -18.57 -15.56
CA LYS A 419 5.15 -18.57 -17.00
C LYS A 419 6.66 -18.53 -17.24
N LEU A 420 7.41 -17.78 -16.44
CA LEU A 420 8.87 -17.72 -16.56
C LEU A 420 9.54 -18.99 -16.03
N THR A 421 9.12 -19.48 -14.87
CA THR A 421 9.66 -20.72 -14.28
C THR A 421 9.33 -21.94 -15.15
N GLY A 422 8.12 -22.03 -15.71
CA GLY A 422 7.73 -23.07 -16.66
C GLY A 422 8.62 -23.08 -17.91
N ARG A 423 8.82 -21.93 -18.55
CA ARG A 423 9.73 -21.79 -19.71
C ARG A 423 11.17 -22.20 -19.39
N MET A 424 11.67 -21.88 -18.20
CA MET A 424 13.02 -22.31 -17.77
C MET A 424 13.10 -23.83 -17.58
N GLN A 425 12.05 -24.47 -17.08
CA GLN A 425 11.99 -25.93 -16.95
C GLN A 425 11.90 -26.61 -18.32
N GLU A 426 11.07 -26.11 -19.24
CA GLU A 426 10.96 -26.60 -20.62
C GLU A 426 12.29 -26.46 -21.39
N ALA A 427 12.96 -25.31 -21.31
CA ALA A 427 14.26 -25.08 -21.94
C ALA A 427 15.39 -25.93 -21.32
N SER A 428 15.19 -26.46 -20.11
CA SER A 428 16.14 -27.30 -19.39
C SER A 428 15.87 -28.81 -19.55
N GLN A 429 14.79 -29.21 -20.24
CA GLN A 429 14.56 -30.63 -20.55
C GLN A 429 15.55 -31.07 -21.65
N PRO A 430 16.34 -32.15 -21.44
CA PRO A 430 17.13 -32.72 -22.50
C PRO A 430 16.19 -33.28 -23.58
N THR A 431 16.26 -32.74 -24.80
CA THR A 431 15.59 -33.34 -25.95
C THR A 431 16.04 -34.79 -26.10
N ALA A 432 15.16 -35.74 -25.80
CA ALA A 432 15.45 -37.15 -25.92
C ALA A 432 15.90 -37.46 -27.37
N PRO A 433 17.03 -38.15 -27.58
CA PRO A 433 17.49 -38.46 -28.92
C PRO A 433 16.45 -39.34 -29.62
N ALA A 434 16.07 -38.94 -30.84
CA ALA A 434 15.13 -39.72 -31.65
C ALA A 434 15.65 -41.17 -31.81
N PRO A 435 14.79 -42.19 -31.68
CA PRO A 435 15.22 -43.57 -31.72
C PRO A 435 15.81 -43.93 -33.09
N ALA A 436 17.11 -44.24 -33.12
CA ALA A 436 17.76 -44.81 -34.28
C ALA A 436 17.16 -46.20 -34.57
N PRO A 437 16.99 -46.60 -35.86
CA PRO A 437 16.41 -47.88 -36.20
C PRO A 437 17.31 -49.04 -35.75
N SER A 438 16.79 -49.89 -34.87
CA SER A 438 17.50 -51.05 -34.34
C SER A 438 17.47 -52.23 -35.32
N ASN A 439 18.61 -52.52 -35.94
CA ASN A 439 18.85 -53.85 -36.52
C ASN A 439 18.98 -54.88 -35.38
N GLY A 440 18.29 -56.01 -35.52
CA GLY A 440 18.14 -57.00 -34.46
C GLY A 440 19.25 -58.06 -34.37
N GLY A 441 19.30 -58.73 -33.20
CA GLY A 441 20.18 -59.85 -32.87
C GLY A 441 21.34 -59.45 -31.93
N GLY A 442 21.56 -60.10 -30.79
CA GLY A 442 20.82 -61.18 -30.11
C GLY A 442 21.65 -61.78 -28.97
N LEU A 443 20.99 -62.44 -27.98
CA LEU A 443 21.55 -63.10 -26.78
C LEU A 443 22.18 -62.13 -25.74
N ALA A 444 21.71 -62.04 -24.48
CA ALA A 444 21.82 -62.98 -23.34
C ALA A 444 23.26 -63.08 -22.76
N SER A 445 23.54 -63.03 -21.45
CA SER A 445 22.71 -63.04 -20.22
C SER A 445 23.38 -62.34 -19.01
N GLU A 446 22.62 -62.17 -17.91
CA GLU A 446 23.01 -62.04 -16.48
C GLU A 446 24.06 -60.96 -16.06
N ALA A 447 23.76 -59.94 -15.24
CA ALA A 447 23.19 -59.88 -13.89
C ALA A 447 24.17 -60.18 -12.71
N ARG A 448 24.72 -59.11 -12.10
CA ARG A 448 24.87 -58.94 -10.62
C ARG A 448 25.38 -57.55 -10.21
N LEU A 449 24.81 -57.04 -9.12
CA LEU A 449 25.21 -55.89 -8.29
C LEU A 449 25.42 -56.42 -6.85
N PRO A 450 25.84 -55.61 -5.86
CA PRO A 450 26.99 -54.70 -5.80
C PRO A 450 27.78 -54.86 -4.47
N SER A 451 28.96 -54.21 -4.30
CA SER A 451 29.34 -53.54 -3.01
C SER A 451 30.75 -52.91 -2.97
N THR A 452 30.82 -51.72 -2.35
CA THR A 452 31.91 -51.15 -1.51
C THR A 452 33.30 -50.76 -2.08
N GLN A 453 33.59 -49.46 -1.94
CA GLN A 453 34.91 -48.75 -2.00
C GLN A 453 35.70 -48.91 -0.66
N PRO A 454 36.81 -48.17 -0.35
CA PRO A 454 37.71 -47.26 -1.14
C PRO A 454 39.24 -47.50 -0.90
N GLN A 455 40.07 -46.51 -1.30
CA GLN A 455 41.53 -46.28 -1.03
C GLN A 455 42.50 -46.92 -2.05
N SER A 456 43.61 -46.28 -2.50
CA SER A 456 44.24 -44.97 -2.22
C SER A 456 45.14 -44.49 -3.39
N ALA A 457 45.44 -43.18 -3.45
CA ALA A 457 46.43 -42.54 -4.36
C ALA A 457 47.89 -42.65 -3.81
N PRO A 458 48.99 -42.08 -4.40
CA PRO A 458 49.09 -41.11 -5.53
C PRO A 458 50.26 -41.28 -6.54
N ALA A 459 50.41 -40.28 -7.45
CA ALA A 459 51.60 -39.91 -8.26
C ALA A 459 52.04 -40.87 -9.42
N GLU A 460 52.72 -40.49 -10.51
CA GLU A 460 53.00 -39.24 -11.29
C GLU A 460 53.81 -39.68 -12.55
N ASP A 461 53.86 -39.02 -13.71
CA ASP A 461 52.94 -38.14 -14.47
C ASP A 461 53.46 -38.04 -15.93
N GLU A 462 52.60 -37.82 -16.95
CA GLU A 462 53.04 -37.42 -18.31
C GLU A 462 51.91 -36.81 -19.16
N GLY A 463 52.17 -35.65 -19.79
CA GLY A 463 51.15 -34.82 -20.42
C GLY A 463 50.92 -35.03 -21.93
N GLY A 464 49.71 -34.73 -22.38
CA GLY A 464 49.39 -34.54 -23.81
C GLY A 464 48.22 -35.40 -24.32
N GLY A 465 46.97 -34.95 -24.15
CA GLY A 465 45.81 -35.68 -24.67
C GLY A 465 44.54 -34.86 -24.92
N LEU A 466 44.13 -34.00 -23.98
CA LEU A 466 42.76 -33.43 -24.03
C LEU A 466 42.58 -32.25 -25.02
N MET A 467 43.59 -31.39 -25.18
CA MET A 467 43.44 -30.14 -25.94
C MET A 467 43.47 -30.34 -27.47
N GLY A 468 44.08 -31.43 -27.96
CA GLY A 468 44.01 -31.83 -29.37
C GLY A 468 42.61 -32.33 -29.76
N SER A 469 42.03 -33.20 -28.93
CA SER A 469 40.70 -33.78 -29.13
C SER A 469 39.60 -32.73 -29.28
N LEU A 470 39.61 -31.70 -28.42
CA LEU A 470 38.62 -30.62 -28.46
C LEU A 470 38.77 -29.71 -29.69
N LYS A 471 40.01 -29.50 -30.17
CA LYS A 471 40.27 -28.66 -31.34
C LYS A 471 39.81 -29.33 -32.64
N ASP A 472 40.07 -30.63 -32.79
CA ASP A 472 39.62 -31.41 -33.95
C ASP A 472 38.09 -31.53 -34.02
N MET A 473 37.40 -31.56 -32.87
CA MET A 473 35.94 -31.58 -32.80
C MET A 473 35.28 -30.24 -33.18
N LEU A 474 35.99 -29.12 -32.97
CA LEU A 474 35.50 -27.76 -33.29
C LEU A 474 35.82 -27.33 -34.74
N PHE A 475 37.01 -27.64 -35.25
CA PHE A 475 37.51 -27.12 -36.53
C PHE A 475 37.63 -28.16 -37.65
N GLY A 476 37.42 -29.45 -37.35
CA GLY A 476 37.60 -30.55 -38.29
C GLY A 476 39.08 -30.90 -38.51
N SER A 477 39.34 -32.16 -38.89
CA SER A 477 40.70 -32.68 -39.08
C SER A 477 40.94 -33.18 -40.51
N THR A 478 42.22 -33.25 -40.90
CA THR A 478 42.65 -33.67 -42.24
C THR A 478 43.41 -35.00 -42.13
N GLY A 479 42.89 -36.07 -42.73
CA GLY A 479 43.49 -37.40 -42.62
C GLY A 479 44.75 -37.59 -43.50
N PRO A 480 45.63 -38.58 -43.22
CA PRO A 480 46.91 -38.80 -43.92
C PRO A 480 46.83 -39.16 -45.42
N ARG A 481 45.64 -39.13 -46.02
CA ARG A 481 45.37 -39.33 -47.45
C ARG A 481 44.46 -38.25 -48.05
N GLY A 482 44.41 -37.06 -47.45
CA GLY A 482 43.82 -35.85 -48.04
C GLY A 482 42.31 -35.68 -47.90
N GLY A 483 41.60 -36.59 -47.21
CA GLY A 483 40.18 -36.43 -46.90
C GLY A 483 39.97 -35.43 -45.74
N LYS A 484 39.05 -34.46 -45.94
CA LYS A 484 38.55 -33.54 -44.91
C LYS A 484 37.22 -34.05 -44.34
N ARG A 485 36.96 -33.80 -43.04
CA ARG A 485 35.64 -33.90 -42.41
C ARG A 485 35.26 -32.54 -41.81
N GLU A 486 34.04 -32.08 -42.08
CA GLU A 486 33.54 -30.78 -41.64
C GLU A 486 33.08 -30.80 -40.18
N GLY A 487 33.19 -29.66 -39.49
CA GLY A 487 32.88 -29.47 -38.07
C GLY A 487 31.47 -28.93 -37.81
N LEU A 488 31.00 -29.06 -36.57
CA LEU A 488 29.59 -28.83 -36.19
C LEU A 488 29.08 -27.38 -36.36
N ALA A 489 29.97 -26.39 -36.49
CA ALA A 489 29.59 -24.99 -36.67
C ALA A 489 28.86 -24.73 -38.01
N GLU A 490 29.17 -25.50 -39.06
CA GLU A 490 28.64 -25.26 -40.41
C GLU A 490 27.24 -25.89 -40.64
N ALA A 491 26.87 -26.88 -39.81
CA ALA A 491 25.55 -27.50 -39.84
C ALA A 491 24.44 -26.59 -39.28
N ALA A 492 24.75 -25.78 -38.26
CA ALA A 492 23.77 -24.92 -37.59
C ALA A 492 23.25 -23.79 -38.51
N ALA A 493 24.12 -23.18 -39.31
CA ALA A 493 23.80 -22.07 -40.21
C ALA A 493 22.78 -22.43 -41.31
N LYS A 494 22.62 -23.73 -41.64
CA LYS A 494 21.78 -24.21 -42.75
C LYS A 494 20.32 -24.50 -42.38
N SER A 495 19.98 -24.45 -41.09
CA SER A 495 18.62 -24.71 -40.58
C SER A 495 17.75 -23.46 -40.48
N ALA A 496 18.33 -22.30 -40.16
CA ALA A 496 17.63 -21.04 -39.93
C ALA A 496 16.91 -20.44 -41.16
N LEU A 497 17.29 -20.87 -42.38
CA LEU A 497 16.77 -20.31 -43.63
C LEU A 497 15.45 -20.93 -44.13
N ARG A 498 14.76 -21.76 -43.34
CA ARG A 498 13.55 -22.48 -43.79
C ARG A 498 12.26 -22.28 -42.97
N SER A 499 12.27 -21.46 -41.93
CA SER A 499 11.07 -21.19 -41.09
C SER A 499 10.36 -19.86 -41.38
N ILE A 500 10.92 -18.99 -42.24
CA ILE A 500 10.27 -17.73 -42.65
C ILE A 500 9.23 -18.04 -43.74
N GLY A 501 8.06 -18.54 -43.34
CA GLY A 501 7.00 -18.91 -44.29
C GLY A 501 5.69 -19.37 -43.68
N SER A 502 4.73 -18.43 -43.59
CA SER A 502 3.27 -18.58 -43.41
C SER A 502 2.69 -18.47 -41.98
N SER A 503 1.49 -17.85 -41.92
CA SER A 503 0.53 -17.77 -40.80
C SER A 503 0.70 -16.69 -39.70
N VAL A 504 1.10 -15.46 -40.07
CA VAL A 504 0.61 -14.26 -39.36
C VAL A 504 -0.83 -13.99 -39.84
N GLY A 505 -1.85 -14.00 -38.96
CA GLY A 505 -3.21 -13.62 -39.38
C GLY A 505 -4.39 -14.03 -38.50
N ARG A 506 -4.55 -13.36 -37.34
CA ARG A 506 -5.82 -12.85 -36.74
C ARG A 506 -5.69 -12.71 -35.21
N GLU A 507 -5.42 -11.49 -34.73
CA GLU A 507 -5.90 -10.97 -33.43
C GLU A 507 -5.49 -9.49 -33.25
N ILE A 508 -6.15 -8.60 -34.01
CA ILE A 508 -6.10 -7.15 -33.77
C ILE A 508 -7.54 -6.62 -33.82
N ALA A 509 -7.85 -5.70 -32.89
CA ALA A 509 -9.03 -4.83 -32.80
C ALA A 509 -10.16 -5.18 -31.80
N ARG A 510 -9.85 -5.08 -30.50
CA ARG A 510 -10.75 -4.44 -29.51
C ARG A 510 -9.97 -4.02 -28.25
N GLY A 511 -9.89 -2.72 -27.95
CA GLY A 511 -9.28 -2.23 -26.71
C GLY A 511 -8.81 -0.78 -26.74
N VAL A 512 -7.86 -0.44 -27.63
CA VAL A 512 -7.09 0.82 -27.52
C VAL A 512 -7.20 1.66 -28.79
N LEU A 513 -8.20 2.55 -28.86
CA LEU A 513 -8.24 3.69 -29.80
C LEU A 513 -9.26 4.77 -29.38
N GLY A 514 -9.49 4.95 -28.07
CA GLY A 514 -10.53 5.84 -27.53
C GLY A 514 -10.07 7.16 -26.91
N SER A 515 -8.77 7.37 -26.68
CA SER A 515 -8.26 8.44 -25.79
C SER A 515 -7.36 9.51 -26.43
N LEU A 516 -7.08 9.47 -27.73
CA LEU A 516 -6.05 10.34 -28.35
C LEU A 516 -6.49 11.25 -29.51
N LEU A 517 -7.75 11.22 -29.97
CA LEU A 517 -8.27 12.13 -30.99
C LEU A 517 -9.74 12.50 -30.73
N GLY A 518 -10.04 13.77 -30.40
CA GLY A 518 -11.42 14.17 -30.11
C GLY A 518 -11.69 15.64 -29.75
N GLY A 519 -10.86 16.59 -30.17
CA GLY A 519 -11.10 18.01 -29.88
C GLY A 519 -12.17 18.65 -30.79
N GLY A 520 -13.33 18.98 -30.21
CA GLY A 520 -14.19 20.12 -30.59
C GLY A 520 -15.00 20.10 -31.90
N SER A 521 -16.33 20.11 -31.80
CA SER A 521 -17.20 20.88 -32.72
C SER A 521 -18.61 21.16 -32.18
N LYS A 522 -19.17 22.27 -32.65
CA LYS A 522 -20.44 22.92 -32.30
C LYS A 522 -21.72 22.16 -32.72
N ARG A 523 -22.71 22.16 -31.80
CA ARG A 523 -24.08 22.72 -31.97
C ARG A 523 -24.92 22.31 -33.20
N ARG A 524 -26.04 21.60 -32.98
CA ARG A 524 -27.36 22.01 -33.54
C ARG A 524 -28.58 21.33 -32.91
N ARG A 525 -29.57 22.19 -32.60
CA ARG A 525 -30.94 21.95 -32.13
C ARG A 525 -31.08 21.29 -30.77
#